data_AF-A0A521TT10-F1
#
_entry.id   AF-A0A521TT10-F1
#
_cell.length_a   1.000
_cell.length_b   1.000
_cell.length_c   1.000
_cell.angle_alpha   90.00
_cell.angle_beta   90.00
_cell.angle_gamma   90.00
#
_symmetry.space_group_name_H-M   'P 1'
#
loop_
_entity.id
_entity.type
_entity.pdbx_description
1 polymer ?
#
loop_
_entity_poly.entity_id
_entity_poly.type
_entity_poly.pdbx_seq_one_letter_code
_entity_poly.pdbx_strand_id
1 'polypeptide(L)'
;KIPEGNWGKIVHDNDSMWLAGWTDYLTEKRKYVWLADTAGLKQDRDKAKYEKAVKLSKEIEKIKDRMVKDMKDKDPKISRIATVCYLIYRTAMRVGDEKDPDEADTVGATTLRKEHINITDNTIEFDFLGKDSVRWQETVKAEGNDKQFQENLKKIIQNKKPKDQIFEDITSRHVNAYYSSIVNGLTAKVFRTYLATTMVKNYLKEHDSMKGKTPNEKLYHAKLANLEAAIMCNHKRTIPKTFEESLENKRETLKNISKEQPWKKTLDALKKAESSEDKTDAQKKNKAKKIKTLNEQIKKQKEKHKDRIEKLQLQIDLSEKTKDYNLGTSLRNYIDPRIFKAWTNEVGAEWEKLYTAALQKKFLWVQNEKVSWSELAKD
;
A
#
# COMPACT_ATOMS: atom_id res chain seq x y z
N LYS A 1 13.03 4.98 -39.47
CA LYS A 1 14.21 5.85 -39.74
C LYS A 1 14.99 5.96 -38.45
N ILE A 2 16.29 5.63 -38.46
CA ILE A 2 17.15 5.73 -37.27
C ILE A 2 17.32 7.22 -36.95
N PRO A 3 17.13 7.67 -35.69
CA PRO A 3 17.39 9.06 -35.32
C PRO A 3 18.86 9.41 -35.54
N GLU A 4 19.16 10.62 -36.00
CA GLU A 4 20.54 11.08 -36.16
C GLU A 4 21.28 11.07 -34.81
N GLY A 5 22.54 10.62 -34.81
CA GLY A 5 23.39 10.55 -33.61
C GLY A 5 24.44 9.45 -33.66
N ASN A 6 25.48 9.59 -32.82
CA ASN A 6 26.57 8.62 -32.67
C ASN A 6 26.16 7.47 -31.74
N TRP A 7 25.26 6.60 -32.21
CA TRP A 7 24.77 5.45 -31.44
C TRP A 7 25.86 4.38 -31.27
N GLY A 8 26.00 3.85 -30.05
CA GLY A 8 26.99 2.78 -29.78
C GLY A 8 26.66 1.45 -30.48
N LYS A 9 25.37 1.08 -30.55
CA LYS A 9 24.86 -0.04 -31.36
C LYS A 9 23.37 0.14 -31.62
N ILE A 10 22.92 -0.27 -32.80
CA ILE A 10 21.50 -0.39 -33.15
C ILE A 10 21.13 -1.87 -33.16
N VAL A 11 20.06 -2.24 -32.48
CA VAL A 11 19.56 -3.63 -32.43
C VAL A 11 18.06 -3.67 -32.67
N HIS A 12 17.60 -4.83 -33.13
CA HIS A 12 16.18 -5.14 -33.35
C HIS A 12 15.78 -6.31 -32.44
N ASP A 13 15.69 -6.05 -31.14
CA ASP A 13 15.27 -7.01 -30.12
C ASP A 13 13.76 -6.87 -29.90
N ASN A 14 13.00 -7.89 -30.32
CA ASN A 14 11.54 -7.91 -30.21
C ASN A 14 11.05 -8.57 -28.91
N ASP A 15 11.95 -9.10 -28.08
CA ASP A 15 11.63 -9.77 -26.82
C ASP A 15 11.78 -8.82 -25.61
N SER A 16 12.45 -7.67 -25.82
CA SER A 16 12.66 -6.64 -24.82
C SER A 16 11.67 -5.47 -24.91
N MET A 17 11.47 -4.77 -23.79
CA MET A 17 10.61 -3.56 -23.72
C MET A 17 11.38 -2.22 -23.64
N TRP A 18 12.72 -2.26 -23.61
CA TRP A 18 13.52 -1.04 -23.56
C TRP A 18 13.65 -0.47 -24.97
N LEU A 19 13.71 0.86 -25.07
CA LEU A 19 13.85 1.58 -26.34
C LEU A 19 15.30 1.95 -26.63
N ALA A 20 16.07 2.21 -25.57
CA ALA A 20 17.50 2.46 -25.62
C ALA A 20 18.13 1.99 -24.31
N GLY A 21 19.44 1.78 -24.30
CA GLY A 21 20.16 1.48 -23.06
C GLY A 21 21.65 1.75 -23.19
N TRP A 22 22.28 2.06 -22.07
CA TRP A 22 23.70 2.40 -21.98
C TRP A 22 24.31 1.78 -20.72
N THR A 23 25.63 1.65 -20.69
CA THR A 23 26.33 1.31 -19.46
C THR A 23 26.62 2.61 -18.72
N ASP A 24 26.12 2.74 -17.50
CA ASP A 24 26.36 3.91 -16.67
C ASP A 24 27.82 3.98 -16.24
N TYR A 25 28.45 5.14 -16.37
CA TYR A 25 29.88 5.29 -16.11
C TYR A 25 30.25 5.09 -14.63
N LEU A 26 29.38 5.52 -13.70
CA LEU A 26 29.67 5.47 -12.27
C LEU A 26 29.43 4.09 -11.67
N THR A 27 28.34 3.43 -12.09
CA THR A 27 27.91 2.16 -11.51
C THR A 27 28.33 0.96 -12.35
N GLU A 28 28.81 1.18 -13.57
CA GLU A 28 29.08 0.15 -14.60
C GLU A 28 27.86 -0.76 -14.91
N LYS A 29 26.68 -0.38 -14.42
CA LYS A 29 25.43 -1.12 -14.58
C LYS A 29 24.69 -0.63 -15.82
N ARG A 30 24.02 -1.56 -16.51
CA ARG A 30 23.18 -1.22 -17.66
C ARG A 30 21.95 -0.41 -17.22
N LYS A 31 21.71 0.71 -17.89
CA LYS A 31 20.51 1.55 -17.75
C LYS A 31 19.71 1.50 -19.05
N TYR A 32 18.43 1.83 -18.94
CA TYR A 32 17.48 1.67 -20.03
C TYR A 32 16.48 2.82 -20.05
N VAL A 33 16.08 3.22 -21.26
CA VAL A 33 14.90 4.03 -21.51
C VAL A 33 13.72 3.09 -21.73
N TRP A 34 12.63 3.30 -20.99
CA TRP A 34 11.42 2.50 -21.06
C TRP A 34 10.23 3.33 -21.52
N LEU A 35 9.22 2.66 -22.07
CA LEU A 35 7.89 3.25 -22.22
C LEU A 35 7.34 3.73 -20.87
N ALA A 36 6.55 4.81 -20.91
CA ALA A 36 5.84 5.32 -19.74
C ALA A 36 4.85 4.28 -19.18
N ASP A 37 4.58 4.32 -17.88
CA ASP A 37 3.65 3.40 -17.21
C ASP A 37 2.21 3.49 -17.74
N THR A 38 1.88 4.54 -18.49
CA THR A 38 0.58 4.72 -19.14
C THR A 38 0.47 3.98 -20.48
N ALA A 39 1.57 3.48 -21.05
CA ALA A 39 1.55 2.73 -22.29
C ALA A 39 0.84 1.37 -22.11
N GLY A 40 0.05 0.95 -23.09
CA GLY A 40 -0.75 -0.30 -23.02
C GLY A 40 0.07 -1.52 -22.58
N LEU A 41 1.22 -1.76 -23.22
CA LEU A 41 2.13 -2.87 -22.86
C LEU A 41 2.61 -2.83 -21.40
N LYS A 42 2.80 -1.64 -20.82
CA LYS A 42 3.19 -1.48 -19.41
C LYS A 42 2.00 -1.77 -18.48
N GLN A 43 0.80 -1.32 -18.87
CA GLN A 43 -0.44 -1.63 -18.14
C GLN A 43 -0.74 -3.13 -18.14
N ASP A 44 -0.59 -3.81 -19.28
CA ASP A 44 -0.79 -5.26 -19.40
C ASP A 44 0.16 -6.04 -18.49
N ARG A 45 1.43 -5.62 -18.42
CA ARG A 45 2.40 -6.21 -17.48
C ARG A 45 2.07 -5.95 -16.03
N ASP A 46 1.55 -4.77 -15.70
CA ASP A 46 1.13 -4.43 -14.35
C ASP A 46 -0.11 -5.24 -13.94
N LYS A 47 -1.07 -5.44 -14.85
CA LYS A 47 -2.21 -6.37 -14.67
C LYS A 47 -1.72 -7.80 -14.46
N ALA A 48 -0.86 -8.32 -15.34
CA ALA A 48 -0.31 -9.67 -15.23
C ALA A 48 0.45 -9.92 -13.92
N LYS A 49 1.11 -8.88 -13.37
CA LYS A 49 1.73 -8.93 -12.04
C LYS A 49 0.69 -9.19 -10.94
N TYR A 50 -0.48 -8.53 -10.99
CA TYR A 50 -1.55 -8.78 -10.02
C TYR A 50 -2.24 -10.13 -10.25
N GLU A 51 -2.37 -10.60 -11.50
CA GLU A 51 -2.86 -11.96 -11.78
C GLU A 51 -2.00 -13.05 -11.11
N LYS A 52 -0.68 -12.85 -11.06
CA LYS A 52 0.21 -13.75 -10.31
C LYS A 52 -0.08 -13.75 -8.81
N ALA A 53 -0.42 -12.60 -8.24
CA ALA A 53 -0.78 -12.50 -6.82
C ALA A 53 -2.16 -13.13 -6.54
N VAL A 54 -3.12 -12.99 -7.46
CA VAL A 54 -4.42 -13.70 -7.38
C VAL A 54 -4.21 -15.21 -7.47
N LYS A 55 -3.38 -15.69 -8.40
CA LYS A 55 -3.01 -17.11 -8.50
C LYS A 55 -2.34 -17.60 -7.20
N LEU A 56 -1.44 -16.81 -6.62
CA LEU A 56 -0.83 -17.10 -5.32
C LEU A 56 -1.89 -17.22 -4.22
N SER A 57 -2.85 -16.30 -4.16
CA SER A 57 -3.94 -16.32 -3.16
C SER A 57 -4.71 -17.64 -3.16
N LYS A 58 -5.02 -18.18 -4.35
CA LYS A 58 -5.76 -19.45 -4.49
C LYS A 58 -4.97 -20.68 -4.04
N GLU A 59 -3.65 -20.61 -4.09
CA GLU A 59 -2.74 -21.72 -3.78
C GLU A 59 -1.99 -21.51 -2.44
N ILE A 60 -2.37 -20.49 -1.66
CA ILE A 60 -1.56 -20.06 -0.51
C ILE A 60 -1.49 -21.14 0.57
N GLU A 61 -2.60 -21.83 0.87
CA GLU A 61 -2.59 -22.89 1.88
C GLU A 61 -1.70 -24.06 1.46
N LYS A 62 -1.75 -24.47 0.19
CA LYS A 62 -0.84 -25.50 -0.36
C LYS A 62 0.63 -25.10 -0.17
N ILE A 63 0.97 -23.83 -0.38
CA ILE A 63 2.35 -23.36 -0.19
C ILE A 63 2.71 -23.32 1.30
N LYS A 64 1.81 -22.86 2.17
CA LYS A 64 2.03 -22.85 3.63
C LYS A 64 2.26 -24.27 4.16
N ASP A 65 1.39 -25.21 3.81
CA ASP A 65 1.49 -26.60 4.23
C ASP A 65 2.82 -27.21 3.78
N ARG A 66 3.23 -26.92 2.53
CA ARG A 66 4.51 -27.39 2.00
C ARG A 66 5.70 -26.77 2.74
N MET A 67 5.70 -25.46 3.01
CA MET A 67 6.77 -24.82 3.78
C MET A 67 6.85 -25.39 5.21
N VAL A 68 5.72 -25.56 5.87
CA VAL A 68 5.67 -26.10 7.25
C VAL A 68 6.18 -27.53 7.31
N LYS A 69 5.81 -28.36 6.32
CA LYS A 69 6.32 -29.72 6.19
C LYS A 69 7.83 -29.71 5.95
N ASP A 70 8.29 -28.96 4.95
CA ASP A 70 9.68 -28.98 4.51
C ASP A 70 10.63 -28.32 5.52
N MET A 71 10.15 -27.39 6.36
CA MET A 71 10.93 -26.87 7.50
C MET A 71 11.37 -27.97 8.47
N LYS A 72 10.65 -29.11 8.51
CA LYS A 72 10.96 -30.29 9.34
C LYS A 72 11.66 -31.39 8.55
N ASP A 73 12.08 -31.12 7.31
CA ASP A 73 12.75 -32.12 6.48
C ASP A 73 14.08 -32.55 7.10
N LYS A 74 14.47 -33.81 6.84
CA LYS A 74 15.74 -34.38 7.32
C LYS A 74 16.93 -33.85 6.51
N ASP A 75 16.72 -33.46 5.26
CA ASP A 75 17.72 -32.76 4.45
C ASP A 75 17.88 -31.31 4.97
N PRO A 76 19.06 -30.95 5.53
CA PRO A 76 19.30 -29.61 6.05
C PRO A 76 19.13 -28.52 4.99
N LYS A 77 19.43 -28.80 3.72
CA LYS A 77 19.30 -27.81 2.64
C LYS A 77 17.83 -27.51 2.36
N ILE A 78 16.97 -28.52 2.29
CA ILE A 78 15.52 -28.35 2.11
C ILE A 78 14.93 -27.60 3.30
N SER A 79 15.26 -28.00 4.52
CA SER A 79 14.78 -27.34 5.75
C SER A 79 15.18 -25.87 5.80
N ARG A 80 16.43 -25.52 5.46
CA ARG A 80 16.89 -24.12 5.44
C ARG A 80 16.22 -23.31 4.32
N ILE A 81 16.02 -23.87 3.13
CA ILE A 81 15.30 -23.19 2.03
C ILE A 81 13.85 -22.92 2.44
N ALA A 82 13.15 -23.91 3.00
CA ALA A 82 11.80 -23.74 3.49
C ALA A 82 11.72 -22.70 4.62
N THR A 83 12.72 -22.65 5.50
CA THR A 83 12.83 -21.67 6.59
C THR A 83 12.94 -20.23 6.06
N VAL A 84 13.79 -19.97 5.06
CA VAL A 84 13.88 -18.61 4.45
C VAL A 84 12.64 -18.27 3.62
N CYS A 85 12.02 -19.25 2.96
CA CYS A 85 10.73 -19.07 2.28
C CYS A 85 9.61 -18.71 3.28
N TYR A 86 9.58 -19.38 4.44
CA TYR A 86 8.64 -19.08 5.50
C TYR A 86 8.88 -17.67 6.06
N LEU A 87 10.15 -17.26 6.28
CA LEU A 87 10.50 -15.90 6.67
C LEU A 87 9.93 -14.84 5.72
N ILE A 88 10.12 -15.00 4.41
CA ILE A 88 9.60 -14.07 3.39
C ILE A 88 8.08 -14.00 3.46
N TYR A 89 7.40 -15.14 3.54
CA TYR A 89 5.94 -15.20 3.67
C TYR A 89 5.45 -14.54 4.96
N ARG A 90 6.09 -14.83 6.09
CA ARG A 90 5.68 -14.42 7.42
C ARG A 90 5.87 -12.92 7.69
N THR A 91 6.83 -12.29 7.00
CA THR A 91 7.27 -10.92 7.30
C THR A 91 7.20 -9.95 6.11
N ALA A 92 6.83 -10.42 4.91
CA ALA A 92 6.91 -9.65 3.66
C ALA A 92 8.33 -9.08 3.36
N MET A 93 9.37 -9.68 3.94
CA MET A 93 10.77 -9.30 3.68
C MET A 93 11.11 -9.49 2.19
N ARG A 94 11.98 -8.63 1.66
CA ARG A 94 12.52 -8.85 0.30
C ARG A 94 13.47 -10.04 0.33
N VAL A 95 13.54 -10.78 -0.77
CA VAL A 95 14.40 -11.96 -0.86
C VAL A 95 15.87 -11.64 -0.54
N GLY A 96 16.39 -10.51 -1.03
CA GLY A 96 17.80 -10.17 -0.88
C GLY A 96 18.64 -10.84 -1.97
N ASP A 97 19.64 -10.13 -2.45
CA ASP A 97 20.68 -10.64 -3.34
C ASP A 97 22.01 -10.14 -2.78
N GLU A 98 23.11 -10.83 -3.10
CA GLU A 98 24.45 -10.38 -2.74
C GLU A 98 24.77 -9.05 -3.42
N LYS A 99 25.57 -8.24 -2.74
CA LYS A 99 25.89 -6.87 -3.11
C LYS A 99 27.39 -6.70 -3.27
N ASP A 100 27.76 -5.81 -4.17
CA ASP A 100 29.14 -5.38 -4.35
C ASP A 100 29.62 -4.63 -3.08
N PRO A 101 30.91 -4.72 -2.71
CA PRO A 101 31.45 -4.06 -1.51
C PRO A 101 31.25 -2.53 -1.49
N ASP A 102 31.15 -1.90 -2.67
CA ASP A 102 30.96 -0.46 -2.83
C ASP A 102 29.48 -0.03 -2.71
N GLU A 103 28.54 -0.97 -2.60
CA GLU A 103 27.15 -0.66 -2.32
C GLU A 103 26.88 -0.47 -0.83
N ALA A 104 25.84 0.31 -0.50
CA ALA A 104 25.34 0.41 0.87
C ALA A 104 25.02 -0.99 1.44
N ASP A 105 25.61 -1.28 2.62
CA ASP A 105 25.40 -2.50 3.39
C ASP A 105 23.94 -2.60 3.83
N THR A 106 23.17 -3.32 3.02
CA THR A 106 21.73 -3.49 3.19
C THR A 106 21.38 -4.93 2.84
N VAL A 107 20.47 -5.52 3.59
CA VAL A 107 20.20 -6.96 3.48
C VAL A 107 18.73 -7.27 3.20
N GLY A 108 18.49 -8.51 2.75
CA GLY A 108 17.17 -9.13 2.65
C GLY A 108 17.22 -10.54 3.24
N ALA A 109 16.14 -11.30 3.06
CA ALA A 109 15.93 -12.58 3.72
C ALA A 109 17.09 -13.58 3.57
N THR A 110 17.65 -13.74 2.38
CA THR A 110 18.77 -14.66 2.12
C THR A 110 20.12 -14.11 2.53
N THR A 111 20.26 -12.79 2.68
CA THR A 111 21.53 -12.12 3.03
C THR A 111 21.58 -11.64 4.48
N LEU A 112 20.61 -12.05 5.32
CA LEU A 112 20.63 -11.79 6.76
C LEU A 112 21.89 -12.36 7.41
N ARG A 113 22.40 -11.66 8.41
CA ARG A 113 23.57 -12.04 9.22
C ARG A 113 23.14 -12.26 10.65
N LYS A 114 23.95 -12.95 11.45
CA LYS A 114 23.62 -13.26 12.85
C LYS A 114 23.31 -12.01 13.67
N GLU A 115 24.03 -10.91 13.43
CA GLU A 115 23.82 -9.63 14.13
C GLU A 115 22.44 -9.00 13.89
N HIS A 116 21.73 -9.40 12.83
CA HIS A 116 20.41 -8.87 12.49
C HIS A 116 19.25 -9.56 13.20
N ILE A 117 19.51 -10.63 13.95
CA ILE A 117 18.48 -11.44 14.60
C ILE A 117 18.81 -11.62 16.07
N ASN A 118 17.83 -11.32 16.92
CA ASN A 118 17.84 -11.66 18.33
C ASN A 118 16.68 -12.64 18.61
N ILE A 119 16.95 -13.76 19.28
CA ILE A 119 15.93 -14.79 19.54
C ILE A 119 15.83 -15.02 21.04
N THR A 120 14.64 -14.80 21.60
CA THR A 120 14.31 -15.09 22.99
C THR A 120 13.61 -16.44 23.12
N ASP A 121 13.02 -16.74 24.28
CA ASP A 121 12.19 -17.94 24.44
C ASP A 121 10.92 -17.86 23.59
N ASN A 122 10.28 -16.70 23.51
CA ASN A 122 8.96 -16.55 22.89
C ASN A 122 8.94 -15.63 21.67
N THR A 123 10.04 -14.97 21.32
CA THR A 123 10.09 -14.02 20.20
C THR A 123 11.31 -14.22 19.30
N ILE A 124 11.17 -13.77 18.05
CA ILE A 124 12.24 -13.57 17.07
C ILE A 124 12.19 -12.10 16.70
N GLU A 125 13.26 -11.39 17.01
CA GLU A 125 13.42 -9.97 16.72
C GLU A 125 14.40 -9.79 15.58
N PHE A 126 14.03 -8.94 14.64
CA PHE A 126 14.87 -8.57 13.50
C PHE A 126 15.17 -7.08 13.55
N ASP A 127 16.42 -6.70 13.28
CA ASP A 127 16.83 -5.29 13.17
C ASP A 127 17.99 -5.16 12.18
N PHE A 128 17.74 -4.52 11.04
CA PHE A 128 18.75 -4.32 10.01
C PHE A 128 18.40 -3.16 9.07
N LEU A 129 19.35 -2.76 8.23
CA LEU A 129 19.09 -1.82 7.13
C LEU A 129 18.68 -2.60 5.87
N GLY A 130 17.47 -2.36 5.39
CA GLY A 130 16.95 -2.94 4.15
C GLY A 130 17.23 -2.07 2.93
N LYS A 131 16.53 -2.35 1.82
CA LYS A 131 16.59 -1.54 0.59
C LYS A 131 16.48 -0.03 0.88
N ASP A 132 17.32 0.75 0.20
CA ASP A 132 17.41 2.22 0.35
C ASP A 132 17.85 2.66 1.77
N SER A 133 18.56 1.77 2.49
CA SER A 133 19.06 1.95 3.87
C SER A 133 17.96 2.27 4.89
N VAL A 134 16.73 1.83 4.60
CA VAL A 134 15.61 1.98 5.52
C VAL A 134 15.70 0.90 6.59
N ARG A 135 15.79 1.31 7.86
CA ARG A 135 15.78 0.40 9.01
C ARG A 135 14.50 -0.45 9.01
N TRP A 136 14.66 -1.75 9.14
CA TRP A 136 13.60 -2.75 9.17
C TRP A 136 13.64 -3.43 10.53
N GLN A 137 12.55 -3.28 11.28
CA GLN A 137 12.39 -3.84 12.62
C GLN A 137 11.06 -4.58 12.68
N GLU A 138 11.09 -5.82 13.15
CA GLU A 138 9.91 -6.66 13.28
C GLU A 138 10.13 -7.66 14.42
N THR A 139 9.05 -7.96 15.14
CA THR A 139 9.07 -8.95 16.22
C THR A 139 8.01 -10.00 15.95
N VAL A 140 8.44 -11.23 15.70
CA VAL A 140 7.57 -12.38 15.49
C VAL A 140 7.44 -13.15 16.80
N LYS A 141 6.21 -13.31 17.30
CA LYS A 141 5.93 -14.22 18.42
C LYS A 141 5.99 -15.68 17.95
N ALA A 142 6.60 -16.54 18.75
CA ALA A 142 6.76 -17.97 18.45
C ALA A 142 5.48 -18.77 18.79
N GLU A 143 4.44 -18.60 17.98
CA GLU A 143 3.14 -19.26 18.11
C GLU A 143 2.86 -20.21 16.93
N GLY A 144 2.15 -21.32 17.17
CA GLY A 144 1.83 -22.30 16.11
C GLY A 144 3.08 -22.78 15.35
N ASN A 145 3.07 -22.61 14.02
CA ASN A 145 4.20 -22.97 13.15
C ASN A 145 5.43 -22.06 13.33
N ASP A 146 5.28 -20.87 13.93
CA ASP A 146 6.40 -19.96 14.21
C ASP A 146 7.37 -20.56 15.26
N LYS A 147 6.92 -21.55 16.06
CA LYS A 147 7.81 -22.31 16.97
C LYS A 147 8.86 -23.12 16.21
N GLN A 148 8.44 -23.87 15.18
CA GLN A 148 9.37 -24.62 14.35
C GLN A 148 10.33 -23.68 13.62
N PHE A 149 9.81 -22.55 13.13
CA PHE A 149 10.61 -21.51 12.50
C PHE A 149 11.68 -20.96 13.46
N GLN A 150 11.31 -20.64 14.70
CA GLN A 150 12.24 -20.18 15.74
C GLN A 150 13.32 -21.23 16.04
N GLU A 151 12.95 -22.50 16.20
CA GLU A 151 13.90 -23.59 16.44
C GLU A 151 14.91 -23.73 15.30
N ASN A 152 14.46 -23.64 14.05
CA ASN A 152 15.33 -23.68 12.89
C ASN A 152 16.30 -22.51 12.88
N LEU A 153 15.82 -21.29 13.14
CA LEU A 153 16.70 -20.12 13.25
C LEU A 153 17.72 -20.26 14.38
N LYS A 154 17.32 -20.73 15.58
CA LYS A 154 18.23 -21.00 16.71
C LYS A 154 19.36 -21.95 16.30
N LYS A 155 19.04 -23.05 15.62
CA LYS A 155 20.03 -24.02 15.10
C LYS A 155 20.96 -23.38 14.06
N ILE A 156 20.40 -22.60 13.13
CA ILE A 156 21.16 -21.95 12.06
C ILE A 156 22.19 -20.95 12.61
N ILE A 157 21.85 -20.19 13.65
CA ILE A 157 22.72 -19.12 14.18
C ILE A 157 23.69 -19.58 15.28
N GLN A 158 23.52 -20.80 15.81
CA GLN A 158 24.24 -21.29 17.00
C GLN A 158 25.76 -21.13 16.87
N ASN A 159 26.34 -21.54 15.74
CA ASN A 159 27.78 -21.55 15.52
C ASN A 159 28.29 -20.43 14.57
N LYS A 160 27.50 -19.37 14.38
CA LYS A 160 27.85 -18.23 13.51
C LYS A 160 28.45 -17.08 14.29
N LYS A 161 29.37 -16.34 13.69
CA LYS A 161 29.84 -15.04 14.19
C LYS A 161 28.84 -13.93 13.79
N PRO A 162 28.87 -12.75 14.44
CA PRO A 162 27.90 -11.68 14.17
C PRO A 162 27.76 -11.31 12.67
N LYS A 163 28.87 -11.25 11.94
CA LYS A 163 28.90 -10.87 10.52
C LYS A 163 28.67 -12.03 9.54
N ASP A 164 28.51 -13.26 10.02
CA ASP A 164 28.31 -14.41 9.15
C ASP A 164 26.86 -14.43 8.65
N GLN A 165 26.66 -14.74 7.37
CA GLN A 165 25.32 -14.91 6.80
C GLN A 165 24.63 -16.13 7.43
N ILE A 166 23.35 -16.00 7.78
CA ILE A 166 22.62 -17.10 8.41
C ILE A 166 22.19 -18.16 7.39
N PHE A 167 21.90 -17.75 6.15
CA PHE A 167 21.50 -18.64 5.05
C PHE A 167 22.60 -18.81 4.00
N GLU A 168 23.84 -19.09 4.43
CA GLU A 168 24.96 -19.46 3.54
C GLU A 168 24.54 -20.47 2.46
N ASP A 169 25.05 -20.28 1.24
CA ASP A 169 24.76 -21.07 0.04
C ASP A 169 23.30 -21.07 -0.44
N ILE A 170 22.41 -20.30 0.19
CA ILE A 170 21.01 -20.16 -0.21
C ILE A 170 20.79 -18.76 -0.81
N THR A 171 20.81 -18.71 -2.13
CA THR A 171 20.53 -17.49 -2.90
C THR A 171 19.05 -17.35 -3.28
N SER A 172 18.69 -16.18 -3.81
CA SER A 172 17.36 -15.91 -4.38
C SER A 172 16.93 -16.92 -5.46
N ARG A 173 17.88 -17.54 -6.17
CA ARG A 173 17.60 -18.60 -7.16
C ARG A 173 16.97 -19.83 -6.49
N HIS A 174 17.50 -20.25 -5.34
CA HIS A 174 16.97 -21.40 -4.60
C HIS A 174 15.57 -21.11 -4.06
N VAL A 175 15.35 -19.91 -3.50
CA VAL A 175 14.04 -19.46 -3.02
C VAL A 175 13.01 -19.46 -4.16
N ASN A 176 13.35 -18.90 -5.31
CA ASN A 176 12.44 -18.85 -6.45
C ASN A 176 12.18 -20.24 -7.05
N ALA A 177 13.20 -21.10 -7.13
CA ALA A 177 13.05 -22.48 -7.58
C ALA A 177 12.12 -23.28 -6.66
N TYR A 178 12.26 -23.10 -5.34
CA TYR A 178 11.39 -23.72 -4.34
C TYR A 178 9.93 -23.32 -4.55
N TYR A 179 9.62 -22.02 -4.60
CA TYR A 179 8.24 -21.56 -4.85
C TYR A 179 7.70 -22.01 -6.21
N SER A 180 8.52 -21.94 -7.27
CA SER A 180 8.13 -22.38 -8.61
C SER A 180 7.83 -23.88 -8.68
N SER A 181 8.49 -24.70 -7.85
CA SER A 181 8.20 -26.14 -7.76
C SER A 181 6.82 -26.45 -7.17
N ILE A 182 6.26 -25.55 -6.36
CA ILE A 182 4.93 -25.70 -5.74
C ILE A 182 3.86 -25.13 -6.65
N VAL A 183 4.12 -23.94 -7.21
CA VAL A 183 3.24 -23.21 -8.12
C VAL A 183 4.07 -22.66 -9.28
N ASN A 184 3.87 -23.22 -10.48
CA ASN A 184 4.64 -22.83 -11.66
C ASN A 184 4.58 -21.30 -11.92
N GLY A 185 5.76 -20.70 -12.10
CA GLY A 185 5.96 -19.28 -12.39
C GLY A 185 5.91 -18.34 -11.18
N LEU A 186 5.84 -18.87 -9.96
CA LEU A 186 5.82 -18.11 -8.71
C LEU A 186 7.23 -17.70 -8.28
N THR A 187 7.36 -16.46 -7.78
CA THR A 187 8.62 -15.93 -7.24
C THR A 187 8.40 -15.24 -5.91
N ALA A 188 9.48 -15.05 -5.13
CA ALA A 188 9.43 -14.39 -3.82
C ALA A 188 8.80 -12.99 -3.86
N LYS A 189 9.00 -12.25 -4.96
CA LYS A 189 8.47 -10.89 -5.13
C LYS A 189 6.93 -10.85 -5.13
N VAL A 190 6.27 -11.93 -5.54
CA VAL A 190 4.80 -12.00 -5.61
C VAL A 190 4.18 -11.97 -4.21
N PHE A 191 4.86 -12.51 -3.19
CA PHE A 191 4.37 -12.54 -1.81
C PHE A 191 4.12 -11.15 -1.24
N ARG A 192 4.99 -10.17 -1.51
CA ARG A 192 4.77 -8.80 -1.03
C ARG A 192 3.50 -8.17 -1.60
N THR A 193 3.22 -8.41 -2.88
CA THR A 193 1.99 -7.94 -3.52
C THR A 193 0.76 -8.63 -2.94
N TYR A 194 0.84 -9.96 -2.77
CA TYR A 194 -0.22 -10.75 -2.14
C TYR A 194 -0.51 -10.27 -0.71
N LEU A 195 0.49 -10.23 0.16
CA LEU A 195 0.34 -9.82 1.56
C LEU A 195 -0.19 -8.38 1.69
N ALA A 196 0.36 -7.43 0.92
CA ALA A 196 -0.14 -6.05 0.91
C ALA A 196 -1.61 -5.97 0.47
N THR A 197 -1.99 -6.71 -0.58
CA THR A 197 -3.37 -6.76 -1.07
C THR A 197 -4.30 -7.41 -0.03
N THR A 198 -3.84 -8.47 0.63
CA THR A 198 -4.59 -9.15 1.71
C THR A 198 -4.80 -8.24 2.93
N MET A 199 -3.79 -7.48 3.35
CA MET A 199 -3.94 -6.50 4.44
C MET A 199 -5.01 -5.47 4.13
N VAL A 200 -4.99 -4.91 2.92
CA VAL A 200 -6.02 -3.95 2.47
C VAL A 200 -7.39 -4.61 2.47
N LYS A 201 -7.50 -5.79 1.86
CA LYS A 201 -8.76 -6.54 1.78
C LYS A 201 -9.36 -6.79 3.16
N ASN A 202 -8.57 -7.31 4.09
CA ASN A 202 -9.02 -7.64 5.44
C ASN A 202 -9.48 -6.39 6.19
N TYR A 203 -8.71 -5.31 6.13
CA TYR A 203 -9.11 -4.03 6.73
C TYR A 203 -10.43 -3.53 6.15
N LEU A 204 -10.60 -3.57 4.83
CA LEU A 204 -11.82 -3.08 4.17
C LEU A 204 -13.04 -3.94 4.53
N LYS A 205 -12.87 -5.25 4.66
CA LYS A 205 -13.93 -6.19 5.08
C LYS A 205 -14.48 -5.87 6.47
N GLU A 206 -13.61 -5.49 7.41
CA GLU A 206 -14.02 -5.00 8.73
C GLU A 206 -14.80 -3.67 8.67
N HIS A 207 -14.77 -2.99 7.52
CA HIS A 207 -15.41 -1.70 7.28
C HIS A 207 -16.44 -1.77 6.12
N ASP A 208 -17.07 -2.92 5.88
CA ASP A 208 -18.09 -3.09 4.84
C ASP A 208 -19.40 -2.31 5.12
N SER A 209 -19.67 -1.99 6.39
CA SER A 209 -20.85 -1.24 6.81
C SER A 209 -20.82 0.27 6.48
N MET A 210 -19.98 0.69 5.53
CA MET A 210 -19.73 2.10 5.20
C MET A 210 -20.74 2.71 4.21
N LYS A 211 -21.69 1.95 3.66
CA LYS A 211 -22.62 2.43 2.60
C LYS A 211 -23.35 3.74 2.96
N GLY A 212 -23.81 3.87 4.21
CA GLY A 212 -24.51 5.07 4.73
C GLY A 212 -23.60 6.21 5.22
N LYS A 213 -22.28 6.04 5.14
CA LYS A 213 -21.29 7.00 5.63
C LYS A 213 -20.92 8.04 4.59
N THR A 214 -20.25 9.12 4.99
CA THR A 214 -19.91 10.19 4.05
C THR A 214 -18.84 9.74 3.06
N PRO A 215 -18.73 10.36 1.87
CA PRO A 215 -17.63 10.08 0.94
C PRO A 215 -16.25 10.31 1.55
N ASN A 216 -16.11 11.24 2.51
CA ASN A 216 -14.84 11.51 3.18
C ASN A 216 -14.45 10.36 4.10
N GLU A 217 -15.39 9.84 4.90
CA GLU A 217 -15.17 8.69 5.79
C GLU A 217 -14.78 7.43 4.97
N LYS A 218 -15.50 7.16 3.87
CA LYS A 218 -15.19 6.04 2.97
C LYS A 218 -13.75 6.10 2.44
N LEU A 219 -13.34 7.26 1.90
CA LEU A 219 -11.98 7.45 1.39
C LEU A 219 -10.92 7.43 2.49
N TYR A 220 -11.27 7.89 3.69
CA TYR A 220 -10.38 7.82 4.84
C TYR A 220 -10.06 6.35 5.20
N HIS A 221 -11.06 5.47 5.30
CA HIS A 221 -10.84 4.05 5.56
C HIS A 221 -10.06 3.36 4.45
N ALA A 222 -10.30 3.68 3.18
CA ALA A 222 -9.47 3.16 2.10
C ALA A 222 -8.00 3.61 2.19
N LYS A 223 -7.71 4.82 2.68
CA LYS A 223 -6.33 5.28 2.92
C LYS A 223 -5.70 4.61 4.14
N LEU A 224 -6.47 4.29 5.18
CA LEU A 224 -5.99 3.50 6.30
C LEU A 224 -5.71 2.05 5.90
N ALA A 225 -6.55 1.44 5.05
CA ALA A 225 -6.25 0.12 4.49
C ALA A 225 -4.91 0.11 3.73
N ASN A 226 -4.62 1.19 2.97
CA ASN A 226 -3.31 1.37 2.33
C ASN A 226 -2.16 1.57 3.34
N LEU A 227 -2.42 2.22 4.48
CA LEU A 227 -1.45 2.33 5.56
C LEU A 227 -1.08 0.96 6.12
N GLU A 228 -2.04 0.05 6.34
CA GLU A 228 -1.75 -1.34 6.76
C GLU A 228 -0.80 -2.05 5.79
N ALA A 229 -1.04 -1.91 4.49
CA ALA A 229 -0.13 -2.45 3.47
C ALA A 229 1.26 -1.78 3.51
N ALA A 230 1.33 -0.47 3.76
CA ALA A 230 2.59 0.26 3.88
C ALA A 230 3.40 -0.17 5.12
N ILE A 231 2.72 -0.40 6.25
CA ILE A 231 3.29 -0.94 7.48
C ILE A 231 3.86 -2.33 7.21
N MET A 232 3.03 -3.25 6.69
CA MET A 232 3.45 -4.63 6.38
C MET A 232 4.68 -4.66 5.46
N CYS A 233 4.77 -3.74 4.51
CA CYS A 233 5.89 -3.68 3.57
C CYS A 233 7.09 -2.85 4.08
N ASN A 234 7.03 -2.30 5.29
CA ASN A 234 7.99 -1.33 5.84
C ASN A 234 8.32 -0.19 4.86
N HIS A 235 7.29 0.41 4.24
CA HIS A 235 7.46 1.56 3.36
C HIS A 235 7.60 2.84 4.20
N LYS A 236 8.69 2.97 4.95
CA LYS A 236 8.97 4.16 5.75
C LYS A 236 9.39 5.33 4.87
N ARG A 237 9.24 6.54 5.42
CA ARG A 237 9.83 7.77 4.90
C ARG A 237 10.36 8.62 6.05
N THR A 238 11.31 9.48 5.73
CA THR A 238 11.75 10.53 6.65
C THR A 238 10.58 11.49 6.91
N ILE A 239 10.33 11.79 8.18
CA ILE A 239 9.33 12.80 8.58
C ILE A 239 9.86 14.17 8.13
N PRO A 240 9.10 14.95 7.33
CA PRO A 240 9.52 16.29 6.94
C PRO A 240 9.76 17.18 8.16
N LYS A 241 10.80 18.03 8.13
CA LYS A 241 11.11 18.95 9.24
C LYS A 241 9.98 19.92 9.60
N THR A 242 9.10 20.21 8.64
CA THR A 242 7.94 21.12 8.79
C THR A 242 6.64 20.38 9.11
N PHE A 243 6.69 19.07 9.42
CA PHE A 243 5.50 18.25 9.63
C PHE A 243 4.64 18.77 10.78
N GLU A 244 5.24 18.99 11.96
CA GLU A 244 4.57 19.46 13.17
C GLU A 244 3.92 20.84 12.94
N GLU A 245 4.63 21.76 12.30
CA GLU A 245 4.10 23.09 11.95
C GLU A 245 2.91 22.98 10.98
N SER A 246 3.04 22.16 9.93
CA SER A 246 1.96 21.93 8.97
C SER A 246 0.72 21.30 9.62
N LEU A 247 0.92 20.41 10.60
CA LEU A 247 -0.14 19.76 11.34
C LEU A 247 -0.84 20.74 12.28
N GLU A 248 -0.09 21.58 12.99
CA GLU A 248 -0.66 22.59 13.88
C GLU A 248 -1.46 23.65 13.10
N ASN A 249 -0.96 24.09 11.94
CA ASN A 249 -1.71 24.97 11.05
C ASN A 249 -3.06 24.38 10.61
N LYS A 250 -3.14 23.05 10.39
CA LYS A 250 -4.41 22.37 10.10
C LYS A 250 -5.34 22.35 11.32
N ARG A 251 -4.81 22.08 12.51
CA ARG A 251 -5.57 22.07 13.78
C ARG A 251 -6.12 23.46 14.09
N GLU A 252 -5.33 24.51 13.89
CA GLU A 252 -5.79 25.89 14.05
C GLU A 252 -6.87 26.23 13.02
N THR A 253 -6.67 25.85 11.75
CA THR A 253 -7.69 26.01 10.71
C THR A 253 -9.00 25.33 11.09
N LEU A 254 -8.93 24.11 11.63
CA LEU A 254 -10.11 23.38 12.11
C LEU A 254 -10.79 24.11 13.28
N LYS A 255 -10.02 24.60 14.25
CA LYS A 255 -10.52 25.37 15.39
C LYS A 255 -11.24 26.64 14.94
N ASN A 256 -10.70 27.33 13.94
CA ASN A 256 -11.29 28.54 13.38
C ASN A 256 -12.58 28.23 12.62
N ILE A 257 -12.56 27.26 11.70
CA ILE A 257 -13.75 26.83 10.95
C ILE A 257 -14.85 26.37 11.90
N SER A 258 -14.53 25.63 12.96
CA SER A 258 -15.52 25.13 13.93
C SER A 258 -16.26 26.23 14.70
N LYS A 259 -15.69 27.44 14.78
CA LYS A 259 -16.32 28.62 15.39
C LYS A 259 -17.12 29.45 14.38
N GLU A 260 -16.88 29.27 13.09
CA GLU A 260 -17.58 30.01 12.05
C GLU A 260 -19.05 29.58 11.96
N GLN A 261 -19.92 30.53 11.62
CA GLN A 261 -21.30 30.24 11.26
C GLN A 261 -21.63 30.87 9.90
N PRO A 262 -21.26 30.22 8.79
CA PRO A 262 -21.47 30.76 7.44
C PRO A 262 -22.93 31.11 7.13
N TRP A 263 -23.88 30.45 7.80
CA TRP A 263 -25.32 30.68 7.65
C TRP A 263 -25.86 31.85 8.46
N LYS A 264 -25.04 32.55 9.27
CA LYS A 264 -25.50 33.64 10.16
C LYS A 264 -26.20 34.76 9.39
N LYS A 265 -25.62 35.24 8.28
CA LYS A 265 -26.24 36.28 7.43
C LYS A 265 -27.57 35.83 6.83
N THR A 266 -27.67 34.57 6.41
CA THR A 266 -28.91 33.99 5.87
C THR A 266 -29.96 33.80 6.96
N LEU A 267 -29.54 33.45 8.18
CA LEU A 267 -30.40 33.36 9.36
C LEU A 267 -30.96 34.73 9.76
N ASP A 268 -30.14 35.78 9.72
CA ASP A 268 -30.60 37.15 9.98
C ASP A 268 -31.60 37.62 8.91
N ALA A 269 -31.37 37.25 7.65
CA ALA A 269 -32.32 37.51 6.56
C ALA A 269 -33.64 36.73 6.71
N LEU A 270 -33.58 35.50 7.24
CA LEU A 270 -34.76 34.68 7.56
C LEU A 270 -35.60 35.35 8.66
N LYS A 271 -34.97 35.75 9.77
CA LYS A 271 -35.64 36.46 10.87
C LYS A 271 -36.33 37.74 10.39
N LYS A 272 -35.66 38.54 9.54
CA LYS A 272 -36.25 39.74 8.93
C LYS A 272 -37.44 39.43 8.01
N ALA A 273 -37.38 38.31 7.29
CA ALA A 273 -38.47 37.88 6.42
C ALA A 273 -39.66 37.34 7.22
N GLU A 274 -39.44 36.74 8.39
CA GLU A 274 -40.49 36.29 9.31
C GLU A 274 -41.20 37.47 9.99
N SER A 275 -40.45 38.50 10.36
CA SER A 275 -40.95 39.69 11.07
C SER A 275 -41.64 40.74 10.18
N SER A 276 -41.61 40.62 8.85
CA SER A 276 -42.25 41.60 7.96
C SER A 276 -43.76 41.44 7.93
N GLU A 277 -44.52 42.53 8.07
CA GLU A 277 -45.99 42.53 7.98
C GLU A 277 -46.49 42.26 6.56
N ASP A 278 -47.60 41.51 6.45
CA ASP A 278 -48.24 41.18 5.18
C ASP A 278 -49.58 41.91 5.05
N LYS A 279 -49.69 42.84 4.08
CA LYS A 279 -50.91 43.64 3.86
C LYS A 279 -51.80 43.08 2.74
N THR A 280 -51.31 42.17 1.91
CA THR A 280 -52.07 41.52 0.82
C THR A 280 -51.78 40.02 0.72
N ASP A 281 -52.69 39.25 0.12
CA ASP A 281 -52.51 37.80 -0.07
C ASP A 281 -51.34 37.46 -1.01
N ALA A 282 -51.05 38.33 -1.99
CA ALA A 282 -49.86 38.22 -2.82
C ALA A 282 -48.56 38.36 -2.02
N GLN A 283 -48.53 39.26 -1.02
CA GLN A 283 -47.39 39.43 -0.12
C GLN A 283 -47.19 38.21 0.79
N LYS A 284 -48.27 37.66 1.37
CA LYS A 284 -48.21 36.42 2.16
C LYS A 284 -47.61 35.26 1.38
N LYS A 285 -48.05 35.04 0.13
CA LYS A 285 -47.56 33.96 -0.73
C LYS A 285 -46.07 34.12 -1.09
N ASN A 286 -45.63 35.35 -1.37
CA ASN A 286 -44.23 35.65 -1.67
C ASN A 286 -43.31 35.49 -0.44
N LYS A 287 -43.77 35.92 0.74
CA LYS A 287 -43.05 35.73 2.01
C LYS A 287 -42.87 34.24 2.33
N ALA A 288 -43.92 33.44 2.22
CA ALA A 288 -43.85 31.99 2.44
C ALA A 288 -42.83 31.33 1.49
N LYS A 289 -42.81 31.71 0.21
CA LYS A 289 -41.82 31.22 -0.76
C LYS A 289 -40.40 31.63 -0.37
N LYS A 290 -40.19 32.88 0.05
CA LYS A 290 -38.87 33.41 0.47
C LYS A 290 -38.34 32.69 1.72
N ILE A 291 -39.19 32.49 2.73
CA ILE A 291 -38.87 31.74 3.95
C ILE A 291 -38.45 30.31 3.61
N LYS A 292 -39.21 29.62 2.74
CA LYS A 292 -38.86 28.28 2.27
C LYS A 292 -37.46 28.24 1.62
N THR A 293 -37.18 29.17 0.71
CA THR A 293 -35.87 29.25 0.04
C THR A 293 -34.72 29.52 1.03
N LEU A 294 -34.91 30.44 1.99
CA LEU A 294 -33.89 30.76 3.00
C LEU A 294 -33.62 29.57 3.93
N ASN A 295 -34.65 28.84 4.34
CA ASN A 295 -34.51 27.62 5.13
C ASN A 295 -33.73 26.52 4.37
N GLU A 296 -34.03 26.31 3.09
CA GLU A 296 -33.28 25.38 2.24
C GLU A 296 -31.81 25.80 2.08
N GLN A 297 -31.55 27.11 1.95
CA GLN A 297 -30.19 27.65 1.85
C GLN A 297 -29.39 27.44 3.14
N ILE A 298 -29.99 27.72 4.31
CA ILE A 298 -29.37 27.50 5.62
C ILE A 298 -29.05 26.02 5.81
N LYS A 299 -29.97 25.12 5.46
CA LYS A 299 -29.75 23.66 5.54
C LYS A 299 -28.54 23.25 4.73
N LYS A 300 -28.47 23.65 3.45
CA LYS A 300 -27.33 23.36 2.56
C LYS A 300 -26.01 23.95 3.08
N GLN A 301 -26.03 25.16 3.64
CA GLN A 301 -24.84 25.79 4.22
C GLN A 301 -24.33 25.03 5.46
N LYS A 302 -25.24 24.60 6.35
CA LYS A 302 -24.90 23.79 7.52
C LYS A 302 -24.32 22.43 7.12
N GLU A 303 -24.93 21.74 6.17
CA GLU A 303 -24.44 20.45 5.65
C GLU A 303 -23.02 20.59 5.06
N LYS A 304 -22.82 21.55 4.13
CA LYS A 304 -21.49 21.81 3.55
C LYS A 304 -20.43 22.16 4.60
N HIS A 305 -20.81 22.91 5.63
CA HIS A 305 -19.89 23.29 6.69
C HIS A 305 -19.52 22.09 7.56
N LYS A 306 -20.49 21.23 7.89
CA LYS A 306 -20.25 19.96 8.59
C LYS A 306 -19.30 19.06 7.80
N ASP A 307 -19.53 18.89 6.50
CA ASP A 307 -18.66 18.09 5.63
C ASP A 307 -17.23 18.64 5.56
N ARG A 308 -17.07 19.97 5.58
CA ARG A 308 -15.76 20.62 5.59
C ARG A 308 -15.00 20.35 6.89
N ILE A 309 -15.68 20.43 8.04
CA ILE A 309 -15.11 20.12 9.36
C ILE A 309 -14.69 18.66 9.42
N GLU A 310 -15.59 17.74 9.05
CA GLU A 310 -15.30 16.30 9.04
C GLU A 310 -14.10 15.97 8.15
N LYS A 311 -14.07 16.50 6.92
CA LYS A 311 -12.96 16.30 5.99
C LYS A 311 -11.62 16.74 6.60
N LEU A 312 -11.59 17.91 7.24
CA LEU A 312 -10.36 18.43 7.83
C LEU A 312 -9.94 17.60 9.07
N GLN A 313 -10.89 17.18 9.89
CA GLN A 313 -10.64 16.28 11.02
C GLN A 313 -9.99 14.96 10.56
N LEU A 314 -10.58 14.31 9.55
CA LEU A 314 -10.06 13.06 8.99
C LEU A 314 -8.69 13.25 8.32
N GLN A 315 -8.43 14.42 7.73
CA GLN A 315 -7.13 14.75 7.14
C GLN A 315 -6.03 14.95 8.20
N ILE A 316 -6.36 15.55 9.34
CA ILE A 316 -5.44 15.71 10.47
C ILE A 316 -5.05 14.35 11.02
N ASP A 317 -6.03 13.52 11.38
CA ASP A 317 -5.81 12.18 11.91
C ASP A 317 -5.01 11.31 10.91
N LEU A 318 -5.37 11.34 9.63
CA LEU A 318 -4.62 10.60 8.62
C LEU A 318 -3.18 11.11 8.49
N SER A 319 -2.93 12.43 8.59
CA SER A 319 -1.58 12.99 8.52
C SER A 319 -0.71 12.47 9.67
N GLU A 320 -1.28 12.38 10.87
CA GLU A 320 -0.61 11.85 12.07
C GLU A 320 -0.27 10.37 11.94
N LYS A 321 -1.26 9.55 11.55
CA LYS A 321 -1.10 8.09 11.40
C LYS A 321 -0.12 7.70 10.29
N THR A 322 0.04 8.56 9.28
CA THR A 322 0.86 8.27 8.09
C THR A 322 2.18 9.07 8.06
N LYS A 323 2.55 9.74 9.15
CA LYS A 323 3.68 10.70 9.18
C LYS A 323 5.00 10.08 8.69
N ASP A 324 5.28 8.86 9.11
CA ASP A 324 6.51 8.11 8.84
C ASP A 324 6.34 7.03 7.75
N TYR A 325 5.21 6.98 7.06
CA TYR A 325 4.93 5.99 5.99
C TYR A 325 4.71 6.62 4.61
N ASN A 326 5.24 5.96 3.58
CA ASN A 326 5.05 6.29 2.18
C ASN A 326 3.93 5.44 1.56
N LEU A 327 2.72 5.98 1.62
CA LEU A 327 1.51 5.37 1.04
C LEU A 327 1.53 5.29 -0.49
N GLY A 328 2.34 6.11 -1.17
CA GLY A 328 2.43 6.11 -2.63
C GLY A 328 3.09 4.84 -3.17
N THR A 329 4.10 4.33 -2.46
CA THR A 329 4.85 3.13 -2.86
C THR A 329 3.98 1.88 -2.82
N SER A 330 3.22 1.66 -1.74
CA SER A 330 2.26 0.55 -1.61
C SER A 330 1.16 0.64 -2.66
N LEU A 331 0.50 1.81 -2.75
CA LEU A 331 -0.62 2.06 -3.66
C LEU A 331 -0.25 1.90 -5.14
N ARG A 332 0.97 2.30 -5.53
CA ARG A 332 1.41 2.24 -6.93
C ARG A 332 1.76 0.82 -7.38
N ASN A 333 2.31 -0.01 -6.50
CA ASN A 333 3.07 -1.20 -6.94
C ASN A 333 2.66 -2.52 -6.29
N TYR A 334 2.08 -2.51 -5.09
CA TYR A 334 1.91 -3.70 -4.26
C TYR A 334 0.45 -4.04 -3.97
N ILE A 335 -0.48 -3.10 -4.12
CA ILE A 335 -1.90 -3.34 -3.88
C ILE A 335 -2.61 -3.50 -5.22
N ASP A 336 -3.37 -4.58 -5.41
CA ASP A 336 -4.23 -4.72 -6.58
C ASP A 336 -5.33 -3.64 -6.57
N PRO A 337 -5.33 -2.69 -7.54
CA PRO A 337 -6.30 -1.59 -7.57
C PRO A 337 -7.76 -2.05 -7.71
N ARG A 338 -8.00 -3.29 -8.16
CA ARG A 338 -9.35 -3.87 -8.23
C ARG A 338 -10.00 -4.03 -6.87
N ILE A 339 -9.22 -4.24 -5.80
CA ILE A 339 -9.72 -4.31 -4.43
C ILE A 339 -10.39 -2.99 -4.04
N PHE A 340 -9.71 -1.87 -4.26
CA PHE A 340 -10.30 -0.56 -3.99
C PHE A 340 -11.50 -0.28 -4.87
N LYS A 341 -11.42 -0.56 -6.18
CA LYS A 341 -12.57 -0.40 -7.09
C LYS A 341 -13.80 -1.18 -6.62
N ALA A 342 -13.64 -2.46 -6.30
CA ALA A 342 -14.73 -3.31 -5.88
C ALA A 342 -15.37 -2.82 -4.58
N TRP A 343 -14.55 -2.53 -3.55
CA TRP A 343 -15.05 -2.06 -2.27
C TRP A 343 -15.72 -0.68 -2.38
N THR A 344 -15.12 0.28 -3.09
CA THR A 344 -15.73 1.61 -3.25
C THR A 344 -17.04 1.53 -4.04
N ASN A 345 -17.14 0.65 -5.04
CA ASN A 345 -18.41 0.43 -5.74
C ASN A 345 -19.50 -0.08 -4.78
N GLU A 346 -19.17 -1.02 -3.90
CA GLU A 346 -20.10 -1.56 -2.90
C GLU A 346 -20.60 -0.48 -1.93
N VAL A 347 -19.68 0.35 -1.42
CA VAL A 347 -20.02 1.40 -0.45
C VAL A 347 -20.48 2.71 -1.10
N GLY A 348 -20.51 2.82 -2.43
CA GLY A 348 -20.91 4.04 -3.15
C GLY A 348 -19.90 5.18 -3.02
N ALA A 349 -18.63 4.91 -3.32
CA ALA A 349 -17.54 5.86 -3.44
C ALA A 349 -16.79 5.68 -4.78
N GLU A 350 -15.98 6.68 -5.14
CA GLU A 350 -15.17 6.66 -6.37
C GLU A 350 -13.73 6.27 -6.04
N TRP A 351 -13.26 5.10 -6.51
CA TRP A 351 -11.91 4.62 -6.27
C TRP A 351 -10.84 5.56 -6.84
N GLU A 352 -11.13 6.26 -7.94
CA GLU A 352 -10.21 7.21 -8.58
C GLU A 352 -9.73 8.30 -7.63
N LYS A 353 -10.56 8.69 -6.65
CA LYS A 353 -10.21 9.70 -5.63
C LYS A 353 -9.10 9.26 -4.67
N LEU A 354 -8.76 7.97 -4.65
CA LEU A 354 -7.59 7.45 -3.92
C LEU A 354 -6.29 7.68 -4.68
N TYR A 355 -6.37 7.83 -6.01
CA TYR A 355 -5.22 7.86 -6.91
C TYR A 355 -4.96 9.27 -7.42
N THR A 356 -3.68 9.63 -7.55
CA THR A 356 -3.30 10.83 -8.28
C THR A 356 -3.63 10.69 -9.77
N ALA A 357 -3.72 11.79 -10.51
CA ALA A 357 -4.02 11.75 -11.96
C ALA A 357 -3.04 10.85 -12.75
N ALA A 358 -1.76 10.80 -12.35
CA ALA A 358 -0.78 9.91 -12.97
C ALA A 358 -1.06 8.43 -12.68
N LEU A 359 -1.51 8.11 -11.46
CA LEU A 359 -1.87 6.73 -11.09
C LEU A 359 -3.19 6.29 -11.73
N GLN A 360 -4.16 7.19 -11.86
CA GLN A 360 -5.40 6.90 -12.61
C GLN A 360 -5.08 6.50 -14.05
N LYS A 361 -4.18 7.22 -14.72
CA LYS A 361 -3.71 6.87 -16.08
C LYS A 361 -2.95 5.55 -16.13
N LYS A 362 -2.12 5.25 -15.12
CA LYS A 362 -1.43 3.95 -15.00
C LYS A 362 -2.44 2.79 -14.86
N PHE A 363 -3.50 3.00 -14.10
CA PHE A 363 -4.52 2.00 -13.79
C PHE A 363 -5.76 2.10 -14.68
N LEU A 364 -5.62 2.66 -15.89
CA LEU A 364 -6.75 2.83 -16.81
C LEU A 364 -7.40 1.48 -17.15
N TRP A 365 -6.59 0.43 -17.29
CA TRP A 365 -7.07 -0.95 -17.48
C TRP A 365 -8.09 -1.40 -16.42
N VAL A 366 -8.01 -0.89 -15.19
CA VAL A 366 -8.90 -1.25 -14.08
C VAL A 366 -10.33 -0.73 -14.30
N GLN A 367 -10.51 0.37 -15.02
CA GLN A 367 -11.85 0.95 -15.27
C GLN A 367 -12.80 -0.03 -15.94
N ASN A 368 -12.28 -0.88 -16.83
CA ASN A 368 -13.07 -1.84 -17.60
C ASN A 368 -13.23 -3.21 -16.91
N GLU A 369 -12.52 -3.47 -15.81
CA GLU A 369 -12.62 -4.74 -15.08
C GLU A 369 -13.96 -4.87 -14.36
N LYS A 370 -14.69 -5.97 -14.60
CA LYS A 370 -15.89 -6.31 -13.84
C LYS A 370 -15.47 -7.03 -12.56
N VAL A 371 -15.62 -6.38 -11.42
CA VAL A 371 -15.19 -6.90 -10.12
C VAL A 371 -16.34 -6.79 -9.12
N SER A 372 -16.56 -7.86 -8.35
CA SER A 372 -17.53 -7.90 -7.27
C SER A 372 -16.81 -7.92 -5.92
N TRP A 373 -17.21 -7.03 -5.01
CA TRP A 373 -16.63 -7.03 -3.65
C TRP A 373 -16.94 -8.34 -2.92
N SER A 374 -18.16 -8.85 -3.06
CA SER A 374 -18.57 -10.11 -2.42
C SER A 374 -17.80 -11.33 -2.91
N GLU A 375 -17.23 -11.29 -4.12
CA GLU A 375 -16.33 -12.35 -4.61
C GLU A 375 -14.93 -12.17 -4.04
N LEU A 376 -14.39 -10.95 -4.11
CA LEU A 376 -13.04 -10.64 -3.67
C LEU A 376 -12.85 -10.73 -2.14
N ALA A 377 -13.92 -10.56 -1.36
CA ALA A 377 -13.89 -10.61 0.11
C ALA A 377 -14.09 -12.02 0.72
N LYS A 378 -14.40 -13.03 -0.09
CA LYS A 378 -14.61 -14.43 0.35
C LYS A 378 -13.31 -15.20 0.57
N ASP A 379 -12.32 -14.95 -0.29
CA ASP A 379 -10.94 -15.43 -0.14
C ASP A 379 -10.19 -14.59 0.89
#